data_AF-A0A067KVT2-F1
#
_entry.id   AF-A0A067KVT2-F1
#
_cell.length_a   1.000
_cell.length_b   1.000
_cell.length_c   1.000
_cell.angle_alpha   90.00
_cell.angle_beta   90.00
_cell.angle_gamma   90.00
#
_symmetry.space_group_name_H-M   'P 1'
#
loop_
_entity.id
_entity.type
_entity.pdbx_description
1 polymer ?
#
loop_
_entity_poly.entity_id
_entity_poly.type
_entity_poly.pdbx_seq_one_letter_code
_entity_poly.pdbx_strand_id
1 'polypeptide(L)'
;MKRRSINCKVDALTTKRGKEGGWVVERLLNQLLIELDGADQRPGVFIIGATNRPEVMDPAVLRPGRFGKLLYVPLPSSDDRGLILKALSKGKPIDPSVDLSAIGLMEACENLSGADLKKLMDEAAMAALVEAKRNSCSDESPCTIKATHFEQALNKISPSVSHKIVLVAWRYKADNLANLIKPKN
;
A
#
# COMPACT_ATOMS: atom_id res chain seq x y z
N MET A 1 -10.62 15.79 10.13
CA MET A 1 -10.10 15.55 8.75
C MET A 1 -10.68 14.23 8.22
N LYS A 2 -11.67 14.29 7.31
CA LYS A 2 -12.38 13.11 6.78
C LYS A 2 -11.45 12.42 5.75
N ARG A 3 -10.89 11.25 6.08
CA ARG A 3 -10.05 10.48 5.15
C ARG A 3 -10.91 9.97 4.00
N ARG A 4 -10.89 10.66 2.85
CA ARG A 4 -11.41 10.13 1.59
C ARG A 4 -10.33 9.23 0.99
N SER A 5 -10.52 7.92 1.10
CA SER A 5 -9.64 6.96 0.43
C SER A 5 -10.03 6.92 -1.05
N ILE A 6 -9.20 7.48 -1.92
CA ILE A 6 -9.38 7.37 -3.37
C ILE A 6 -8.75 6.03 -3.78
N ASN A 7 -9.57 4.99 -3.91
CA ASN A 7 -9.16 3.73 -4.53
C ASN A 7 -9.27 3.86 -6.05
N CYS A 8 -8.31 4.53 -6.69
CA CYS A 8 -8.23 4.57 -8.15
C CYS A 8 -7.14 3.60 -8.62
N LYS A 9 -7.54 2.58 -9.38
CA LYS A 9 -6.64 1.65 -10.08
C LYS A 9 -6.61 2.04 -11.55
N VAL A 10 -5.54 2.68 -11.99
CA VAL A 10 -5.45 3.24 -13.35
C VAL A 10 -5.30 2.16 -14.43
N ASP A 11 -4.77 0.99 -14.07
CA ASP A 11 -4.58 -0.17 -14.95
C ASP A 11 -5.90 -0.75 -15.49
N ALA A 12 -7.00 -0.58 -14.74
CA ALA A 12 -8.33 -0.98 -15.19
C ALA A 12 -8.81 -0.18 -16.42
N LEU A 13 -8.36 1.07 -16.57
CA LEU A 13 -8.74 1.97 -17.66
C LEU A 13 -7.69 2.07 -18.78
N THR A 14 -6.52 1.45 -18.57
CA THR A 14 -5.33 1.64 -19.42
C THR A 14 -4.75 0.33 -19.94
N THR A 15 -5.49 -0.77 -19.88
CA THR A 15 -5.04 -2.08 -20.37
C THR A 15 -4.71 -2.06 -21.88
N LYS A 16 -3.68 -2.83 -22.28
CA LYS A 16 -3.25 -3.00 -23.69
C LYS A 16 -4.41 -3.32 -24.64
N ARG A 17 -4.34 -2.72 -25.84
CA ARG A 17 -5.28 -2.86 -26.96
C ARG A 17 -5.25 -4.29 -27.53
N GLY A 18 -6.37 -4.75 -28.11
CA GLY A 18 -6.39 -5.94 -28.97
C GLY A 18 -7.07 -7.21 -28.43
N LYS A 19 -7.90 -7.15 -27.37
CA LYS A 19 -8.83 -8.26 -27.06
C LYS A 19 -10.18 -8.03 -27.76
N GLU A 20 -10.75 -9.08 -28.35
CA GLU A 20 -12.12 -9.07 -28.90
C GLU A 20 -13.11 -8.51 -27.87
N GLY A 21 -13.94 -7.54 -28.29
CA GLY A 21 -14.85 -6.80 -27.41
C GLY A 21 -14.29 -5.52 -26.78
N GLY A 22 -13.02 -5.15 -27.03
CA GLY A 22 -12.34 -4.02 -26.40
C GLY A 22 -12.62 -2.61 -26.94
N TRP A 23 -13.52 -2.44 -27.91
CA TRP A 23 -13.75 -1.15 -28.59
C TRP A 23 -14.18 -0.01 -27.64
N VAL A 24 -14.97 -0.33 -26.62
CA VAL A 24 -15.39 0.64 -25.59
C VAL A 24 -14.20 1.08 -24.74
N VAL A 25 -13.37 0.12 -24.31
CA VAL A 25 -12.19 0.39 -23.48
C VAL A 25 -11.18 1.23 -24.26
N GLU A 26 -11.01 0.97 -25.56
CA GLU A 26 -10.12 1.75 -26.41
C GLU A 26 -10.59 3.20 -26.59
N ARG A 27 -11.90 3.42 -26.78
CA ARG A 27 -12.44 4.78 -26.88
C ARG A 27 -12.27 5.56 -25.57
N LEU A 28 -12.52 4.90 -24.43
CA LEU A 28 -12.29 5.50 -23.10
C LEU A 28 -10.82 5.82 -22.87
N LEU A 29 -9.91 4.93 -23.27
CA LEU A 29 -8.48 5.15 -23.18
C LEU A 29 -8.04 6.35 -24.03
N ASN A 30 -8.50 6.43 -25.29
CA ASN A 30 -8.18 7.56 -26.16
C ASN A 30 -8.71 8.88 -25.58
N GLN A 31 -9.92 8.90 -25.04
CA GLN A 31 -10.45 10.09 -24.36
C GLN A 31 -9.58 10.47 -23.16
N LEU A 32 -9.22 9.50 -22.32
CA LEU A 32 -8.33 9.74 -21.18
C LEU A 32 -6.99 10.33 -21.63
N LEU A 33 -6.40 9.83 -22.72
CA LEU A 33 -5.14 10.38 -23.25
C LEU A 33 -5.28 11.85 -23.68
N ILE A 34 -6.39 12.21 -24.32
CA ILE A 34 -6.68 13.61 -24.70
C ILE A 34 -6.81 14.50 -23.47
N GLU A 35 -7.49 14.04 -22.42
CA GLU A 35 -7.62 14.79 -21.16
C GLU A 35 -6.28 14.94 -20.45
N LEU A 36 -5.43 13.90 -20.45
CA LEU A 36 -4.08 13.97 -19.87
C LEU A 36 -3.21 14.98 -20.62
N ASP A 37 -3.24 14.97 -21.96
CA ASP A 37 -2.50 15.94 -22.78
C ASP A 37 -3.00 17.38 -22.55
N GLY A 38 -4.31 17.57 -22.40
CA GLY A 38 -4.92 18.87 -22.10
C GLY A 38 -4.64 19.36 -20.68
N ALA A 39 -4.43 18.45 -19.72
CA ALA A 39 -4.07 18.79 -18.35
C ALA A 39 -2.61 19.21 -18.19
N ASP A 40 -1.69 18.64 -18.98
CA ASP A 40 -0.26 19.02 -18.98
C ASP A 40 -0.08 20.50 -19.36
N GLN A 41 -0.96 21.03 -20.21
CA GLN A 41 -0.97 22.44 -20.63
C GLN A 41 -1.54 23.40 -19.57
N ARG A 42 -2.13 22.90 -18.47
CA ARG A 42 -2.77 23.72 -17.44
C ARG A 42 -1.84 23.91 -16.23
N PRO A 43 -1.29 25.11 -16.00
CA PRO A 43 -0.46 25.35 -14.83
C PRO A 43 -1.27 25.15 -13.54
N GLY A 44 -0.66 24.48 -12.56
CA GLY A 44 -1.26 24.22 -11.25
C GLY A 44 -2.08 22.94 -11.13
N VAL A 45 -2.19 22.14 -12.19
CA VAL A 45 -2.85 20.82 -12.16
C VAL A 45 -1.81 19.71 -12.09
N PHE A 46 -1.99 18.76 -11.17
CA PHE A 46 -1.15 17.57 -11.04
C PHE A 46 -2.01 16.32 -11.09
N ILE A 47 -1.55 15.31 -11.83
CA ILE A 47 -2.25 14.02 -11.95
C ILE A 47 -1.37 12.92 -11.37
N ILE A 48 -1.93 12.17 -10.43
CA ILE A 48 -1.27 11.02 -9.79
C ILE A 48 -2.13 9.79 -10.04
N GLY A 49 -1.53 8.78 -10.69
CA GLY A 49 -2.13 7.46 -10.87
C GLY A 49 -1.46 6.44 -9.95
N ALA A 50 -2.22 5.44 -9.51
CA ALA A 50 -1.70 4.29 -8.77
C ALA A 50 -2.03 2.99 -9.53
N THR A 51 -1.05 2.08 -9.62
CA THR A 51 -1.19 0.78 -10.27
C THR A 51 -0.37 -0.29 -9.53
N ASN A 52 -0.92 -1.49 -9.45
CA ASN A 52 -0.19 -2.68 -9.01
C ASN A 52 0.34 -3.50 -10.19
N ARG A 53 -0.01 -3.11 -11.43
CA ARG A 53 0.25 -3.84 -12.68
C ARG A 53 0.76 -2.89 -13.76
N PRO A 54 1.95 -2.26 -13.59
CA PRO A 54 2.49 -1.37 -14.61
C PRO A 54 2.70 -2.05 -15.97
N GLU A 55 2.89 -3.38 -16.00
CA GLU A 55 3.16 -4.17 -17.20
C GLU A 55 1.98 -4.32 -18.17
N VAL A 56 0.75 -4.15 -17.67
CA VAL A 56 -0.48 -4.27 -18.47
C VAL A 56 -0.92 -2.93 -19.04
N MET A 57 -0.29 -1.82 -18.61
CA MET A 57 -0.62 -0.48 -19.06
C MET A 57 -0.20 -0.26 -20.52
N ASP A 58 -1.01 0.51 -21.25
CA ASP A 58 -0.72 0.94 -22.61
C ASP A 58 0.51 1.87 -22.61
N PRO A 59 1.55 1.59 -23.41
CA PRO A 59 2.77 2.40 -23.46
C PRO A 59 2.52 3.89 -23.80
N ALA A 60 1.42 4.22 -24.48
CA ALA A 60 1.07 5.60 -24.80
C ALA A 60 0.79 6.42 -23.54
N VAL A 61 0.28 5.81 -22.49
CA VAL A 61 -0.03 6.45 -21.20
C VAL A 61 1.24 6.83 -20.43
N LEU A 62 2.33 6.10 -20.67
CA LEU A 62 3.62 6.26 -20.00
C LEU A 62 4.55 7.26 -20.70
N ARG A 63 4.10 7.92 -21.77
CA ARG A 63 4.90 8.91 -22.48
C ARG A 63 5.08 10.19 -21.63
N PRO A 64 6.18 10.94 -21.82
CA PRO A 64 6.35 12.26 -21.22
C PRO A 64 5.15 13.18 -21.52
N GLY A 65 4.75 14.01 -20.54
CA GLY A 65 3.52 14.82 -20.59
C GLY A 65 2.27 14.13 -20.03
N ARG A 66 2.35 12.82 -19.71
CA ARG A 66 1.26 12.03 -19.11
C ARG A 66 1.74 11.38 -17.79
N PHE A 67 1.56 10.06 -17.60
CA PHE A 67 2.13 9.32 -16.46
C PHE A 67 3.61 8.93 -16.67
N GLY A 68 4.39 9.82 -17.32
CA GLY A 68 5.80 9.55 -17.64
C GLY A 68 6.75 9.52 -16.44
N LYS A 69 6.33 10.01 -15.27
CA LYS A 69 7.10 9.90 -14.02
C LYS A 69 6.59 8.72 -13.19
N LEU A 70 7.35 7.63 -13.22
CA LEU A 70 7.05 6.43 -12.44
C LEU A 70 7.73 6.51 -11.07
N LEU A 71 6.95 6.43 -10.00
CA LEU A 71 7.44 6.34 -8.63
C LEU A 71 7.19 4.93 -8.09
N TYR A 72 8.26 4.26 -7.67
CA TYR A 72 8.16 2.94 -7.04
C TYR A 72 8.00 3.07 -5.52
N VAL A 73 7.00 2.40 -4.96
CA VAL A 73 6.78 2.29 -3.51
C VAL A 73 7.13 0.86 -3.06
N PRO A 74 8.26 0.67 -2.35
CA PRO A 74 8.65 -0.65 -1.87
C PRO A 74 7.81 -1.11 -0.68
N LEU A 75 7.96 -2.40 -0.34
CA LEU A 75 7.54 -2.91 0.97
C LEU A 75 8.29 -2.17 2.08
N PRO A 76 7.65 -1.95 3.25
CA PRO A 76 8.28 -1.25 4.35
C PRO A 76 9.49 -2.03 4.90
N SER A 77 10.57 -1.31 5.18
CA SER A 77 11.72 -1.85 5.93
C SER A 77 11.32 -2.18 7.37
N SER A 78 12.17 -2.90 8.10
CA SER A 78 11.92 -3.26 9.50
C SER A 78 11.62 -2.04 10.39
N ASP A 79 12.35 -0.94 10.17
CA ASP A 79 12.15 0.31 10.89
C ASP A 79 10.86 1.00 10.46
N ASP A 80 10.57 1.01 9.15
CA ASP A 80 9.32 1.57 8.62
C ASP A 80 8.09 0.84 9.18
N ARG A 81 8.16 -0.49 9.36
CA ARG A 81 7.07 -1.27 9.96
C ARG A 81 6.77 -0.77 11.37
N GLY A 82 7.80 -0.50 12.17
CA GLY A 82 7.63 0.08 13.51
C GLY A 82 6.98 1.47 13.47
N LEU A 83 7.39 2.33 12.54
CA LEU A 83 6.78 3.65 12.34
C LEU A 83 5.32 3.56 11.89
N ILE A 84 5.00 2.63 10.99
CA ILE A 84 3.64 2.37 10.52
C ILE A 84 2.78 1.88 11.68
N LEU A 85 3.26 0.93 12.49
CA LEU A 85 2.56 0.46 13.68
C LEU A 85 2.31 1.60 14.69
N LYS A 86 3.31 2.48 14.91
CA LYS A 86 3.15 3.71 15.72
C LYS A 86 2.13 4.71 15.14
N ALA A 87 1.98 4.75 13.81
CA ALA A 87 0.96 5.58 13.19
C ALA A 87 -0.44 4.96 13.32
N LEU A 88 -0.53 3.63 13.24
CA LEU A 88 -1.76 2.84 13.37
C LEU A 88 -2.25 2.71 14.82
N SER A 89 -1.35 2.84 15.80
CA SER A 89 -1.67 2.84 17.23
C SER A 89 -2.38 4.12 17.69
N LYS A 90 -2.31 5.21 16.92
CA LYS A 90 -2.93 6.49 17.28
C LYS A 90 -4.45 6.31 17.45
N GLY A 91 -4.93 6.49 18.69
CA GLY A 91 -6.34 6.33 19.05
C GLY A 91 -6.73 4.91 19.48
N LYS A 92 -5.77 3.99 19.67
CA LYS A 92 -5.99 2.66 20.27
C LYS A 92 -5.39 2.60 21.68
N PRO A 93 -6.05 1.92 22.65
CA PRO A 93 -5.51 1.74 23.99
C PRO A 93 -4.42 0.68 23.98
N ILE A 94 -3.16 1.09 23.85
CA ILE A 94 -2.00 0.20 23.86
C ILE A 94 -1.25 0.36 25.18
N ASP A 95 -0.79 -0.76 25.73
CA ASP A 95 -0.07 -0.78 26.99
C ASP A 95 1.28 -0.07 26.83
N PRO A 96 1.70 0.79 27.78
CA PRO A 96 2.99 1.49 27.71
C PRO A 96 4.20 0.56 27.60
N SER A 97 4.07 -0.71 28.04
CA SER A 97 5.11 -1.72 27.91
C SER A 97 5.30 -2.26 26.49
N VAL A 98 4.38 -2.00 25.56
CA VAL A 98 4.48 -2.50 24.18
C VAL A 98 5.41 -1.62 23.36
N ASP A 99 6.56 -2.19 22.98
CA ASP A 99 7.40 -1.59 21.96
C ASP A 99 6.99 -2.01 20.55
N LEU A 100 6.27 -1.11 19.87
CA LEU A 100 5.86 -1.27 18.47
C LEU A 100 7.04 -1.29 17.50
N SER A 101 8.17 -0.68 17.85
CA SER A 101 9.40 -0.76 17.04
C SER A 101 9.97 -2.17 17.11
N ALA A 102 10.07 -2.76 18.31
CA ALA A 102 10.49 -4.15 18.47
C ALA A 102 9.59 -5.14 17.71
N ILE A 103 8.27 -4.93 17.72
CA ILE A 103 7.33 -5.77 16.93
C ILE A 103 7.61 -5.65 15.43
N GLY A 104 7.92 -4.45 14.93
CA GLY A 104 8.29 -4.24 13.52
C GLY A 104 9.56 -4.99 13.10
N LEU A 105 10.50 -5.19 14.02
CA LEU A 105 11.76 -5.90 13.79
C LEU A 105 11.61 -7.43 13.78
N MET A 106 10.51 -7.99 14.29
CA MET A 106 10.30 -9.44 14.34
C MET A 106 10.32 -10.08 12.94
N GLU A 107 10.92 -11.27 12.83
CA GLU A 107 10.93 -12.07 11.58
C GLU A 107 9.51 -12.41 11.11
N ALA A 108 8.56 -12.63 12.04
CA ALA A 108 7.15 -12.85 11.71
C ALA A 108 6.50 -11.66 10.98
N CYS A 109 7.08 -10.46 11.08
CA CYS A 109 6.63 -9.26 10.38
C CYS A 109 7.31 -9.06 9.02
N GLU A 110 8.18 -9.98 8.60
CA GLU A 110 8.87 -9.88 7.33
C GLU A 110 7.87 -9.93 6.16
N ASN A 111 8.13 -9.12 5.13
CA ASN A 111 7.29 -8.98 3.93
C ASN A 111 5.83 -8.52 4.17
N LEU A 112 5.47 -8.11 5.39
CA LEU A 112 4.15 -7.52 5.65
C LEU A 112 4.03 -6.15 4.96
N SER A 113 2.94 -5.98 4.21
CA SER A 113 2.57 -4.67 3.65
C SER A 113 1.94 -3.77 4.71
N GLY A 114 1.79 -2.48 4.43
CA GLY A 114 1.05 -1.56 5.32
C GLY A 114 -0.39 -2.01 5.60
N ALA A 115 -1.03 -2.73 4.66
CA ALA A 115 -2.35 -3.31 4.87
C ALA A 115 -2.30 -4.49 5.85
N ASP A 116 -1.27 -5.33 5.75
CA ASP A 116 -1.07 -6.47 6.65
C ASP A 116 -0.73 -6.00 8.07
N LEU A 117 0.08 -4.95 8.23
CA LEU A 117 0.36 -4.34 9.54
C LEU A 117 -0.91 -3.74 10.17
N LYS A 118 -1.80 -3.17 9.36
CA LYS A 118 -3.11 -2.74 9.85
C LYS A 118 -3.94 -3.93 10.34
N LYS A 119 -3.97 -5.02 9.57
CA LYS A 119 -4.64 -6.26 9.96
C LYS A 119 -4.06 -6.83 11.26
N LEU A 120 -2.73 -6.78 11.44
CA LEU A 120 -2.04 -7.16 12.68
C LEU A 120 -2.53 -6.34 13.87
N MET A 121 -2.58 -5.03 13.73
CA MET A 121 -3.07 -4.14 14.76
C MET A 121 -4.56 -4.35 15.07
N ASP A 122 -5.37 -4.68 14.06
CA ASP A 122 -6.79 -4.98 14.23
C ASP A 122 -7.00 -6.32 14.95
N GLU A 123 -6.23 -7.36 14.60
CA GLU A 123 -6.32 -8.66 15.28
C GLU A 123 -5.76 -8.67 16.70
N ALA A 124 -4.71 -7.90 16.96
CA ALA A 124 -4.24 -7.68 18.33
C ALA A 124 -5.32 -6.98 19.18
N ALA A 125 -6.01 -5.98 18.62
CA ALA A 125 -7.11 -5.31 19.30
C ALA A 125 -8.30 -6.26 19.55
N MET A 126 -8.63 -7.12 18.59
CA MET A 126 -9.67 -8.13 18.76
C MET A 126 -9.31 -9.18 19.82
N ALA A 127 -8.05 -9.63 19.86
CA ALA A 127 -7.58 -10.55 20.90
C ALA A 127 -7.70 -9.93 22.30
N ALA A 128 -7.33 -8.66 22.45
CA ALA A 128 -7.49 -7.91 23.70
C ALA A 128 -8.96 -7.84 24.15
N LEU A 129 -9.88 -7.57 23.21
CA LEU A 129 -11.31 -7.48 23.48
C LEU A 129 -11.90 -8.82 23.92
N VAL A 130 -11.50 -9.91 23.25
CA VAL A 130 -11.94 -11.28 23.61
C VAL A 130 -11.44 -11.66 25.01
N GLU A 131 -10.19 -11.34 25.36
CA GLU A 131 -9.63 -11.58 26.69
C GLU A 131 -10.37 -10.75 27.75
N ALA A 132 -10.57 -9.46 27.51
CA ALA A 132 -11.28 -8.58 28.44
C ALA A 132 -12.71 -9.08 28.71
N LYS A 133 -13.43 -9.51 27.67
CA LYS A 133 -14.77 -10.10 27.81
C LYS A 133 -14.77 -11.38 28.64
N ARG A 134 -13.74 -12.22 28.48
CA ARG A 134 -13.59 -13.46 29.27
C ARG A 134 -13.26 -13.17 30.74
N ASN A 135 -12.55 -12.09 31.01
CA ASN A 135 -12.16 -11.64 32.35
C ASN A 135 -13.20 -10.73 33.02
N SER A 136 -14.32 -10.41 32.35
CA SER A 136 -15.40 -9.54 32.86
C SER A 136 -16.20 -10.13 34.04
N CYS A 137 -15.66 -11.13 34.75
CA CYS A 137 -16.14 -11.58 36.05
C CYS A 137 -15.42 -10.91 37.23
N SER A 138 -14.41 -10.04 37.02
CA SER A 138 -13.70 -9.45 38.17
C SER A 138 -13.35 -7.96 38.19
N ASP A 139 -13.14 -7.19 37.11
CA ASP A 139 -12.83 -5.74 37.29
C ASP A 139 -13.05 -4.87 36.03
N GLU A 140 -13.43 -3.60 36.22
CA GLU A 140 -13.54 -2.51 35.21
C GLU A 140 -12.17 -2.05 34.67
N SER A 141 -11.28 -2.98 34.36
CA SER A 141 -9.97 -2.64 33.79
C SER A 141 -10.14 -2.18 32.33
N PRO A 142 -9.51 -1.07 31.90
CA PRO A 142 -9.56 -0.63 30.51
C PRO A 142 -8.93 -1.69 29.60
N CYS A 143 -9.67 -2.09 28.56
CA CYS A 143 -9.26 -3.07 27.56
C CYS A 143 -8.03 -2.58 26.79
N THR A 144 -6.85 -2.92 27.29
CA THR A 144 -5.55 -2.42 26.80
C THR A 144 -4.84 -3.52 26.03
N ILE A 145 -4.30 -3.20 24.86
CA ILE A 145 -3.59 -4.13 23.98
C ILE A 145 -2.18 -4.36 24.52
N LYS A 146 -1.86 -5.61 24.83
CA LYS A 146 -0.56 -6.07 25.36
C LYS A 146 0.27 -6.74 24.27
N ALA A 147 1.55 -6.95 24.55
CA ALA A 147 2.48 -7.64 23.65
C ALA A 147 2.01 -9.07 23.30
N THR A 148 1.42 -9.78 24.25
CA THR A 148 0.86 -11.13 24.07
C THR A 148 -0.23 -11.19 23.00
N HIS A 149 -1.01 -10.11 22.83
CA HIS A 149 -2.05 -10.03 21.79
C HIS A 149 -1.43 -9.90 20.39
N PHE A 150 -0.29 -9.22 20.26
CA PHE A 150 0.44 -9.13 19.00
C PHE A 150 1.03 -10.48 18.61
N GLU A 151 1.59 -11.24 19.55
CA GLU A 151 2.10 -12.60 19.30
C GLU A 151 0.98 -13.54 18.81
N GLN A 152 -0.19 -13.49 19.45
CA GLN A 152 -1.37 -14.24 19.02
C GLN A 152 -1.86 -13.84 17.63
N ALA A 153 -1.81 -12.55 17.31
CA ALA A 153 -2.21 -12.03 16.01
C ALA A 153 -1.22 -12.40 14.90
N LEU A 154 0.09 -12.41 15.18
CA LEU A 154 1.13 -12.81 14.24
C LEU A 154 0.95 -14.26 13.76
N ASN A 155 0.56 -15.17 14.65
CA ASN A 155 0.28 -16.56 14.29
C ASN A 155 -0.88 -16.75 13.29
N LYS A 156 -1.75 -15.74 13.13
CA LYS A 156 -2.92 -15.78 12.24
C LYS A 156 -2.70 -15.05 10.92
N ILE A 157 -1.61 -14.30 10.80
CA ILE A 157 -1.38 -13.39 9.68
C ILE A 157 -0.32 -13.97 8.77
N SER A 158 -0.55 -13.78 7.47
CA SER A 158 0.40 -14.15 6.43
C SER A 158 0.59 -12.96 5.49
N PRO A 159 1.78 -12.77 4.91
CA PRO A 159 2.03 -11.69 3.97
C PRO A 159 1.07 -11.75 2.78
N SER A 160 0.43 -10.62 2.46
CA SER A 160 -0.45 -10.53 1.29
C SER A 160 0.32 -10.42 -0.02
N VAL A 161 1.58 -9.96 0.04
CA VAL A 161 2.43 -9.74 -1.14
C VAL A 161 3.31 -10.95 -1.37
N SER A 162 3.08 -11.63 -2.49
CA SER A 162 3.91 -12.76 -2.89
C SER A 162 5.32 -12.34 -3.31
N HIS A 163 6.30 -13.21 -3.07
CA HIS A 163 7.70 -12.98 -3.46
C HIS A 163 7.89 -12.66 -4.95
N LYS A 164 7.03 -13.18 -5.83
CA LYS A 164 7.01 -12.85 -7.27
C LYS A 164 6.73 -11.37 -7.53
N ILE A 165 5.80 -10.76 -6.79
CA ILE A 165 5.45 -9.34 -6.94
C ILE A 165 6.63 -8.48 -6.51
N VAL A 166 7.30 -8.86 -5.41
CA VAL A 166 8.50 -8.19 -4.92
C VAL A 166 9.59 -8.18 -6.00
N LEU A 167 9.88 -9.32 -6.63
CA LEU A 167 10.88 -9.42 -7.70
C LEU A 167 10.55 -8.56 -8.93
N VAL A 168 9.29 -8.55 -9.38
CA VAL A 168 8.85 -7.69 -10.49
C VAL A 168 9.11 -6.22 -10.13
N ALA A 169 8.78 -5.85 -8.90
CA ALA A 169 8.94 -4.50 -8.40
C ALA A 169 10.42 -4.06 -8.31
N TRP A 170 11.32 -4.97 -7.92
CA TRP A 170 12.77 -4.75 -7.98
C TRP A 170 13.28 -4.51 -9.40
N ARG A 171 12.79 -5.26 -10.39
CA ARG A 171 13.16 -5.05 -11.79
C ARG A 171 12.74 -3.65 -12.28
N TYR A 172 11.51 -3.24 -11.96
CA TYR A 172 11.04 -1.87 -12.27
C TYR A 172 11.86 -0.78 -11.60
N LYS A 173 12.32 -1.00 -10.36
CA LYS A 173 13.22 -0.07 -9.65
C LYS A 173 14.56 0.06 -10.38
N ALA A 174 15.15 -1.06 -10.80
CA ALA A 174 16.43 -1.07 -11.52
C ALA A 174 16.34 -0.34 -12.87
N ASP A 175 15.30 -0.65 -13.66
CA ASP A 175 15.08 -0.05 -14.98
C ASP A 175 14.83 1.47 -14.88
N ASN A 176 14.06 1.92 -13.87
CA ASN A 176 13.79 3.35 -13.67
C ASN A 176 14.97 4.13 -13.07
N LEU A 177 15.76 3.54 -12.17
CA LEU A 177 17.01 4.14 -11.69
C LEU A 177 18.00 4.34 -12.84
N ALA A 178 18.11 3.36 -13.74
CA ALA A 178 18.94 3.48 -14.94
C ALA A 178 18.50 4.62 -15.86
N ASN A 179 17.20 4.89 -15.95
CA ASN A 179 16.67 6.01 -16.73
C ASN A 179 16.81 7.38 -16.04
N LEU A 180 16.93 7.43 -14.71
CA LEU A 180 17.14 8.66 -13.95
C LEU A 180 18.59 9.16 -13.99
N ILE A 181 19.55 8.26 -14.25
CA ILE A 181 21.00 8.54 -14.28
C ILE A 181 21.51 8.93 -15.69
N LYS A 182 20.71 8.72 -16.74
CA LYS A 182 21.10 9.18 -18.08
C LYS A 182 21.10 10.70 -18.12
N PRO A 183 22.23 11.34 -18.50
CA PRO A 183 22.28 12.79 -18.62
C PRO A 183 21.22 13.25 -19.62
N LYS A 184 20.47 14.28 -19.25
CA LYS A 184 19.60 14.97 -20.19
C LYS A 184 20.52 15.66 -21.20
N ASN A 185 20.57 15.14 -22.43
CA ASN A 185 21.11 15.87 -23.57
C ASN A 185 20.25 17.10 -23.86
#